data_AF-A0A432JC97-F1
#
_entry.id   AF-A0A432JC97-F1
#
_cell.length_a   1.000
_cell.length_b   1.000
_cell.length_c   1.000
_cell.angle_alpha   90.00
_cell.angle_beta   90.00
_cell.angle_gamma   90.00
#
_symmetry.space_group_name_H-M   'P 1'
#
loop_
_entity.id
_entity.type
_entity.pdbx_description
1 polymer ?
#
loop_
_entity_poly.entity_id
_entity_poly.type
_entity_poly.pdbx_seq_one_letter_code
_entity_poly.pdbx_strand_id
1 'polypeptide(L)'
;MQLLSLVTWLLRRRLRQSWLLLAVTSFGILASVTIMSTGALYSRALGDAGLRHSVASFSPEVHNALITAQNRPLGQSDYSPLKALVEQSSNERLGGMLRNIERLGRTQPNLTLL
;
A
#
# COMPACT_ATOMS: atom_id res chain seq x y z
N MET A 1 33.18 40.33 11.37
CA MET A 1 34.24 39.58 10.66
C MET A 1 35.26 38.97 11.64
N GLN A 2 35.85 39.74 12.56
CA GLN A 2 36.90 39.26 13.48
C GLN A 2 36.44 38.21 14.52
N LEU A 3 35.19 38.27 14.98
CA LEU A 3 34.64 37.24 15.89
C LEU A 3 34.49 35.88 15.20
N LEU A 4 34.09 35.85 13.92
CA LEU A 4 33.96 34.61 13.16
C LEU A 4 35.32 33.93 12.92
N SER A 5 36.38 34.72 12.66
CA SER A 5 37.73 34.17 12.53
C SER A 5 38.28 33.64 13.86
N LEU A 6 37.98 34.32 14.97
CA LEU A 6 38.37 33.86 16.32
C LEU A 6 37.65 32.58 16.70
N VAL A 7 36.33 32.51 16.48
CA VAL A 7 35.53 31.31 16.76
C VAL A 7 35.99 30.14 15.90
N THR A 8 36.15 30.32 14.58
CA THR A 8 36.61 29.24 13.70
C THR A 8 38.03 28.76 14.03
N TRP A 9 38.92 29.66 14.46
CA TRP A 9 40.27 29.30 14.90
C TRP A 9 40.25 28.50 16.22
N LEU A 10 39.47 28.94 17.21
CA LEU A 10 39.33 28.25 18.50
C LEU A 10 38.66 26.89 18.32
N LEU A 11 37.62 26.83 17.47
CA LEU A 11 36.86 25.64 17.14
C LEU A 11 37.75 24.61 16.46
N ARG A 12 38.58 25.02 15.48
CA ARG A 12 39.54 24.13 14.81
C ARG A 12 40.56 23.54 15.78
N ARG A 13 41.03 24.33 16.74
CA ARG A 13 41.98 23.88 17.77
C ARG A 13 41.35 22.90 18.75
N ARG A 14 40.11 23.17 19.21
CA ARG A 14 39.35 22.25 20.07
C ARG A 14 38.94 20.96 19.35
N LEU A 15 38.51 21.05 18.09
CA LEU A 15 38.16 19.87 17.30
C LEU A 15 39.34 18.90 17.30
N ARG A 16 40.55 19.35 16.93
CA ARG A 16 41.74 18.49 16.91
C ARG A 16 41.99 17.75 18.23
N GLN A 17 41.72 18.38 19.36
CA GLN A 17 41.97 17.79 20.68
C GLN A 17 40.84 16.85 21.14
N SER A 18 39.62 17.02 20.61
CA SER A 18 38.44 16.19 20.92
C SER A 18 38.00 15.31 19.73
N TRP A 19 38.89 15.04 18.77
CA TRP A 19 38.56 14.34 17.54
C TRP A 19 38.04 12.91 17.78
N LEU A 20 38.53 12.23 18.82
CA LEU A 20 38.03 10.90 19.21
C LEU A 20 36.56 10.93 19.67
N LEU A 21 36.18 11.91 20.50
CA LEU A 21 34.80 12.04 20.97
C LEU A 21 33.85 12.38 19.82
N LEU A 22 34.30 13.20 18.86
CA LEU A 22 33.55 13.49 17.64
C LEU A 22 33.39 12.27 16.73
N ALA A 23 34.44 11.45 16.61
CA ALA A 23 34.37 10.22 15.82
C ALA A 23 33.37 9.22 16.40
N VAL A 24 33.41 8.99 17.72
CA VAL A 24 32.52 8.05 18.41
C VAL A 24 31.07 8.52 18.35
N THR A 25 30.81 9.82 18.57
CA THR A 25 29.45 10.38 18.50
C THR A 25 28.91 10.35 17.07
N SER A 26 29.71 10.71 16.07
CA SER A 26 29.34 10.60 14.65
C SER A 26 29.01 9.16 14.27
N PHE A 27 29.84 8.20 14.66
CA PHE A 27 29.61 6.79 14.40
C PHE A 27 28.29 6.31 15.02
N GLY A 28 28.00 6.69 16.26
CA GLY A 28 26.74 6.35 16.94
C GLY A 28 25.50 6.94 16.24
N ILE A 29 25.60 8.17 15.75
CA ILE A 29 24.53 8.81 14.98
C ILE A 29 24.32 8.07 13.65
N LEU A 30 25.39 7.80 12.88
CA LEU A 30 25.29 7.04 11.63
C LEU A 30 24.71 5.65 11.85
N ALA A 31 25.16 4.93 12.87
CA ALA A 31 24.65 3.59 13.19
C ALA A 31 23.15 3.62 13.52
N SER A 32 22.72 4.56 14.35
CA SER A 32 21.30 4.71 14.73
C SER A 32 20.41 5.02 13.52
N VAL A 33 20.84 5.96 12.66
CA VAL A 33 20.10 6.32 11.44
C VAL A 33 20.06 5.14 10.47
N THR A 34 21.15 4.39 10.33
CA THR A 34 21.22 3.22 9.45
C THR A 34 20.27 2.11 9.92
N ILE A 35 20.22 1.83 11.22
CA ILE A 35 19.29 0.85 11.80
C ILE A 35 17.85 1.30 11.58
N MET A 36 17.54 2.57 11.82
CA MET A 36 16.18 3.11 11.62
C MET A 36 15.74 3.04 10.14
N SER A 37 16.63 3.43 9.22
CA SER A 37 16.36 3.37 7.78
C SER A 37 16.21 1.93 7.28
N THR A 38 17.08 1.02 7.73
CA THR A 38 17.04 -0.39 7.34
C THR A 38 15.82 -1.08 7.93
N GLY A 39 15.44 -0.77 9.19
CA GLY A 39 14.25 -1.28 9.84
C GLY A 39 12.96 -0.88 9.12
N ALA A 40 12.87 0.38 8.65
CA ALA A 40 11.72 0.84 7.87
C ALA A 40 11.58 0.12 6.52
N LEU A 41 12.70 -0.14 5.83
CA LEU A 41 12.71 -0.89 4.57
C LEU A 41 12.39 -2.38 4.79
N TYR A 42 12.97 -3.00 5.82
CA TYR A 42 12.76 -4.40 6.15
C TYR A 42 11.31 -4.66 6.62
N SER A 43 10.73 -3.75 7.41
CA SER A 43 9.34 -3.83 7.85
C SER A 43 8.34 -3.76 6.69
N ARG A 44 8.60 -2.91 5.69
CA ARG A 44 7.77 -2.84 4.48
C ARG A 44 7.90 -4.09 3.62
N ALA A 45 9.12 -4.60 3.44
CA ALA A 45 9.36 -5.82 2.68
C ALA A 45 8.71 -7.05 3.33
N LEU A 46 8.78 -7.18 4.66
CA LEU A 46 8.07 -8.23 5.41
C LEU A 46 6.56 -8.05 5.39
N GLY A 47 6.07 -6.82 5.48
CA GLY A 47 4.65 -6.51 5.38
C GLY A 47 4.07 -6.92 4.02
N ASP A 48 4.75 -6.56 2.93
CA ASP A 48 4.34 -6.92 1.57
C ASP A 48 4.47 -8.43 1.31
N ALA A 49 5.57 -9.06 1.77
CA ALA A 49 5.75 -10.50 1.63
C ALA A 49 4.72 -11.29 2.45
N GLY A 50 4.43 -10.84 3.68
CA GLY A 50 3.41 -11.41 4.56
C GLY A 50 2.00 -11.24 3.98
N LEU A 51 1.67 -10.04 3.49
CA LEU A 51 0.38 -9.78 2.84
C LEU A 51 0.19 -10.66 1.60
N ARG A 52 1.20 -10.77 0.74
CA ARG A 52 1.17 -11.65 -0.44
C ARG A 52 1.03 -13.11 -0.05
N HIS A 53 1.73 -13.57 0.99
CA HIS A 53 1.61 -14.93 1.48
C HIS A 53 0.24 -15.21 2.09
N SER A 54 -0.31 -14.30 2.91
CA SER A 54 -1.67 -14.41 3.45
C SER A 54 -2.71 -14.47 2.33
N VAL A 55 -2.69 -13.55 1.37
CA VAL A 55 -3.64 -13.55 0.24
C VAL A 55 -3.52 -14.82 -0.61
N ALA A 56 -2.30 -15.35 -0.82
CA ALA A 56 -2.09 -16.57 -1.60
C ALA A 56 -2.44 -17.87 -0.85
N SER A 57 -2.42 -17.87 0.49
CA SER A 57 -2.71 -19.05 1.32
C SER A 57 -4.19 -19.23 1.64
N PHE A 58 -5.00 -18.17 1.53
CA PHE A 58 -6.45 -18.29 1.58
C PHE A 58 -6.97 -18.83 0.24
N SER A 59 -7.77 -19.89 0.31
CA SER A 59 -8.43 -20.49 -0.85
C SER A 59 -9.30 -19.46 -1.60
N PRO A 60 -9.38 -19.54 -2.94
CA PRO A 60 -10.09 -18.56 -3.77
C PRO A 60 -11.57 -18.35 -3.42
N GLU A 61 -12.17 -19.26 -2.66
CA GLU A 61 -13.58 -19.20 -2.23
C GLU A 61 -13.88 -18.02 -1.29
N VAL A 62 -12.90 -17.50 -0.55
CA VAL A 62 -13.09 -16.40 0.42
C VAL A 62 -12.87 -15.01 -0.21
N HIS A 63 -12.36 -14.94 -1.44
CA HIS A 63 -12.04 -13.69 -2.15
C HIS A 63 -13.05 -13.37 -3.28
N ASN A 64 -14.33 -13.69 -3.05
CA ASN A 64 -15.38 -13.37 -4.00
C ASN A 64 -15.92 -11.96 -3.75
N ALA A 65 -15.62 -11.02 -4.66
CA ALA A 65 -16.29 -9.73 -4.69
C ALA A 65 -17.70 -9.91 -5.30
N LEU A 66 -18.75 -9.82 -4.47
CA LEU A 66 -20.13 -9.93 -4.93
C LEU A 66 -20.68 -8.55 -5.29
N ILE A 67 -20.96 -8.35 -6.58
CA ILE A 67 -21.64 -7.13 -7.07
C ILE A 67 -23.13 -7.46 -7.23
N THR A 68 -23.97 -6.85 -6.39
CA THR A 68 -25.43 -7.00 -6.46
C THR A 68 -26.05 -5.73 -7.05
N ALA A 69 -26.66 -5.84 -8.22
CA ALA A 69 -27.49 -4.78 -8.78
C ALA A 69 -28.87 -4.80 -8.09
N GLN A 70 -29.26 -3.70 -7.46
CA GLN A 70 -30.53 -3.62 -6.73
C GLN A 70 -31.76 -3.65 -7.64
N ASN A 71 -31.67 -3.02 -8.81
CA ASN A 71 -32.75 -3.00 -9.79
C ASN A 71 -32.48 -4.04 -10.87
N ARG A 72 -33.38 -5.03 -10.99
CA ARG A 72 -33.30 -6.04 -12.04
C ARG A 72 -33.64 -5.38 -13.39
N PRO A 73 -32.74 -5.41 -14.39
CA PRO A 73 -33.08 -4.95 -15.73
C PRO A 73 -34.19 -5.83 -16.30
N LEU A 74 -35.24 -5.20 -16.83
CA LEU A 74 -36.43 -5.86 -17.35
C LEU A 74 -36.25 -6.35 -18.80
N GLY A 75 -35.20 -5.88 -19.49
CA GLY A 75 -34.88 -6.26 -20.86
C GLY A 75 -33.41 -6.10 -21.24
N GLN A 76 -33.08 -6.51 -22.47
CA GLN A 76 -31.72 -6.48 -23.01
C GLN A 76 -31.16 -5.05 -23.11
N SER A 77 -32.02 -4.07 -23.41
CA SER A 77 -31.68 -2.64 -23.51
C SER A 77 -31.13 -2.09 -22.20
N ASP A 78 -31.71 -2.50 -21.07
CA ASP A 78 -31.33 -2.01 -19.74
C ASP A 78 -30.15 -2.80 -19.17
N TYR A 79 -30.00 -4.05 -19.63
CA TYR A 79 -28.92 -4.94 -19.20
C TYR A 79 -27.56 -4.56 -19.81
N SER A 80 -27.52 -4.24 -21.10
CA SER A 80 -26.28 -3.92 -21.81
C SER A 80 -25.45 -2.80 -21.16
N PRO A 81 -26.02 -1.63 -20.81
CA PRO A 81 -25.26 -0.55 -20.17
C PRO A 81 -24.82 -0.92 -18.75
N LEU A 82 -25.66 -1.63 -17.98
CA LEU A 82 -25.32 -2.09 -16.64
C LEU A 82 -24.13 -3.07 -16.67
N LYS A 83 -24.13 -4.00 -17.63
CA LYS A 83 -23.02 -4.93 -17.85
C LYS A 83 -21.72 -4.18 -18.13
N ALA A 84 -21.74 -3.22 -19.05
CA ALA A 84 -20.56 -2.45 -19.41
C ALA A 84 -20.01 -1.66 -18.21
N LEU A 85 -20.89 -1.05 -17.42
CA LEU A 85 -20.50 -0.31 -16.22
C LEU A 85 -19.83 -1.23 -15.17
N VAL A 86 -20.40 -2.41 -14.94
CA VAL A 86 -19.84 -3.39 -13.99
C VAL A 86 -18.49 -3.90 -14.46
N GLU A 87 -18.35 -4.24 -15.74
CA GLU A 87 -17.09 -4.71 -16.32
C GLU A 87 -16.00 -3.63 -16.26
N GLN A 88 -16.33 -2.39 -16.61
CA GLN A 88 -15.39 -1.27 -16.54
C GLN A 88 -14.92 -1.00 -15.09
N SER A 89 -15.86 -0.85 -14.16
CA SER A 89 -15.55 -0.56 -12.75
C SER A 89 -14.76 -1.68 -12.09
N SER A 90 -15.10 -2.94 -12.41
CA SER A 90 -14.38 -4.11 -11.93
C SER A 90 -12.94 -4.13 -12.46
N ASN A 91 -12.75 -3.87 -13.76
CA ASN A 91 -11.41 -3.88 -14.36
C ASN A 91 -10.53 -2.72 -13.87
N GLU A 92 -11.08 -1.52 -13.71
CA GLU A 92 -10.35 -0.35 -13.20
C GLU A 92 -9.86 -0.54 -11.76
N ARG A 93 -10.67 -1.18 -10.91
CA ARG A 93 -10.39 -1.27 -9.46
C ARG A 93 -9.74 -2.57 -9.05
N LEU A 94 -10.06 -3.66 -9.73
CA LEU A 94 -9.70 -5.03 -9.34
C LEU A 94 -9.00 -5.79 -10.49
N GLY A 95 -8.76 -5.17 -11.65
CA GLY A 95 -8.23 -5.83 -12.85
C GLY A 95 -6.97 -6.66 -12.62
N GLY A 96 -6.04 -6.19 -11.80
CA GLY A 96 -4.81 -6.92 -11.46
C GLY A 96 -4.99 -8.09 -10.48
N MET A 97 -6.14 -8.18 -9.80
CA MET A 97 -6.47 -9.20 -8.80
C MET A 97 -7.59 -10.16 -9.25
N LEU A 98 -8.31 -9.81 -10.31
CA LEU A 98 -9.40 -10.59 -10.88
C LEU A 98 -8.85 -11.82 -11.63
N ARG A 99 -9.19 -13.02 -11.13
CA ARG A 99 -8.81 -14.30 -11.75
C ARG A 99 -9.92 -14.89 -12.62
N ASN A 100 -11.18 -14.71 -12.23
CA ASN A 100 -12.37 -15.14 -12.98
C ASN A 100 -13.58 -14.27 -12.61
N ILE A 101 -14.55 -14.16 -13.51
CA ILE A 101 -15.83 -13.47 -13.28
C ILE A 101 -16.95 -14.49 -13.48
N GLU A 102 -17.64 -14.82 -12.39
CA GLU A 102 -18.81 -15.71 -12.43
C GLU A 102 -20.10 -14.90 -12.33
N ARG A 103 -21.12 -15.34 -13.07
CA ARG A 103 -22.46 -14.73 -13.05
C ARG A 103 -23.45 -15.65 -12.39
N LEU A 104 -24.12 -15.12 -11.38
CA LEU A 104 -25.19 -15.79 -10.67
C LEU A 104 -26.50 -15.04 -10.91
N GLY A 105 -27.46 -15.72 -11.53
CA GLY A 105 -28.82 -15.22 -11.68
C GLY A 105 -29.75 -15.98 -10.73
N ARG A 106 -30.42 -15.28 -9.82
CA ARG A 106 -31.52 -15.87 -9.04
C ARG A 106 -32.84 -15.43 -9.65
N THR A 107 -33.67 -16.38 -10.04
CA THR A 107 -35.07 -16.12 -10.37
C THR A 107 -35.85 -15.98 -9.07
N GLN A 108 -36.27 -14.77 -8.71
CA GLN A 108 -37.23 -14.59 -7.60
C GLN A 108 -38.62 -15.04 -8.07
N PRO A 109 -39.28 -15.97 -7.36
CA PRO A 109 -40.67 -16.32 -7.65
C PRO A 109 -41.59 -15.17 -7.23
N ASN A 110 -42.45 -14.73 -8.14
CA ASN A 110 -43.53 -13.75 -7.97
C ASN A 110 -43.14 -12.37 -7.39
N LEU A 111 -42.75 -11.46 -8.29
CA LEU A 111 -43.10 -10.05 -8.10
C LEU A 111 -44.57 -9.91 -8.48
N THR A 112 -45.45 -9.69 -7.50
CA THR A 112 -46.83 -9.26 -7.75
C THR A 112 -46.77 -7.94 -8.52
N LEU A 113 -47.07 -8.01 -9.82
CA LEU A 113 -47.34 -6.84 -10.64
C LEU A 113 -48.64 -6.21 -10.10
N LEU A 114 -48.49 -5.12 -9.36
CA LEU A 114 -49.57 -4.21 -8.98
C LEU A 114 -49.74 -3.16 -10.07
#